data_AF-A0A7D3Y416-F1
#
_entry.id   AF-A0A7D3Y416-F1
#
_cell.length_a   1.000
_cell.length_b   1.000
_cell.length_c   1.000
_cell.angle_alpha   90.00
_cell.angle_beta   90.00
_cell.angle_gamma   90.00
#
_symmetry.space_group_name_H-M   'P 1'
#
loop_
_entity.id
_entity.type
_entity.pdbx_description
1 polymer ?
#
loop_
_entity_poly.entity_id
_entity_poly.type
_entity_poly.pdbx_seq_one_letter_code
_entity_poly.pdbx_strand_id
1 'polypeptide(L)'
;MSIYKAFKKYHKWPSLVFSLFFLIFAVTGILMNHRRFIASVDINRDYLPSSYKLSNWNLASVKGAAACGTDSIIIYGGAGIWLTNTQFNSWQPKMEGIPNGSDYRKIFDFQVTPWGWYAATRFGLYYLPINAPSWVKLALPDNDEFATSIELVDSSLYITTRNSLYALNRSNQSLSRVDLIPPLGAKNSIGLFRVFWITHSGEVLGDFGRILADIVGLIMIFLSITGFIYFLAPKIIKRLYKKVKFQLLKSTTRFSFKWHLKIGAISALFLVISGITGIFLRPPFLVAIANSKIDRGDNFEHSAYWHDKIRDLRFDQNRNIFILATSDGLYYCKNLDEPLVKFSHQPPVSVMGINVMEPVPSGNILIGSFTGLFLWNPDSGDVINYMDGSPYKPVSGLSRPVGDILVSGYAKLSSGEYVFDYNSGIMGVNNSTELIKMPTIIEKSYRFPLWNLAQEFHTGRYFSAILGDFYILIVPFTGLALALVSITGFVMWFIRRSFKA
;
A
#
# COMPACT_ATOMS: atom_id res chain seq x y z
N MET A 1 11.28 -39.98 25.81
CA MET A 1 11.30 -40.54 24.43
C MET A 1 10.02 -40.29 23.62
N SER A 2 8.82 -40.27 24.25
CA SER A 2 7.53 -39.98 23.56
C SER A 2 7.43 -38.54 23.02
N ILE A 3 7.79 -37.56 23.84
CA ILE A 3 7.69 -36.11 23.52
C ILE A 3 8.55 -35.72 22.30
N TYR A 4 9.80 -36.20 22.22
CA TYR A 4 10.67 -35.91 21.07
C TYR A 4 10.13 -36.47 19.75
N LYS A 5 9.50 -37.66 19.77
CA LYS A 5 8.87 -38.25 18.58
C LYS A 5 7.68 -37.39 18.11
N ALA A 6 6.89 -36.87 19.06
CA ALA A 6 5.79 -35.96 18.76
C ALA A 6 6.31 -34.64 18.13
N PHE A 7 7.29 -33.97 18.75
CA PHE A 7 7.89 -32.74 18.20
C PHE A 7 8.47 -32.96 16.80
N LYS A 8 9.14 -34.08 16.55
CA LYS A 8 9.66 -34.41 15.22
C LYS A 8 8.53 -34.55 14.18
N LYS A 9 7.37 -35.09 14.56
CA LYS A 9 6.19 -35.18 13.68
C LYS A 9 5.63 -33.80 13.37
N TYR A 10 5.42 -32.97 14.40
CA TYR A 10 4.89 -31.60 14.27
C TYR A 10 5.85 -30.60 13.65
N HIS A 11 7.15 -30.87 13.68
CA HIS A 11 8.13 -30.11 12.92
C HIS A 11 8.12 -30.53 11.45
N LYS A 12 8.17 -31.84 11.17
CA LYS A 12 8.34 -32.38 9.82
C LYS A 12 7.15 -32.12 8.90
N TRP A 13 5.94 -32.46 9.30
CA TRP A 13 4.82 -32.46 8.36
C TRP A 13 4.37 -31.03 8.00
N PRO A 14 4.16 -30.12 8.97
CA PRO A 14 3.90 -28.72 8.66
C PRO A 14 5.02 -28.07 7.84
N SER A 15 6.29 -28.31 8.15
CA SER A 15 7.39 -27.75 7.36
C SER A 15 7.37 -28.23 5.91
N LEU A 16 7.08 -29.51 5.64
CA LEU A 16 6.98 -30.02 4.28
C LEU A 16 5.79 -29.46 3.50
N VAL A 17 4.63 -29.31 4.15
CA VAL A 17 3.40 -28.79 3.52
C VAL A 17 3.55 -27.30 3.20
N PHE A 18 4.08 -26.51 4.14
CA PHE A 18 4.15 -25.05 4.01
C PHE A 18 5.49 -24.54 3.45
N SER A 19 6.47 -25.41 3.15
CA SER A 19 7.79 -24.99 2.66
C SER A 19 7.72 -24.09 1.42
N LEU A 20 6.78 -24.35 0.50
CA LEU A 20 6.62 -23.52 -0.69
C LEU A 20 6.14 -22.10 -0.31
N PHE A 21 5.17 -22.00 0.60
CA PHE A 21 4.68 -20.70 1.10
C PHE A 21 5.74 -19.95 1.89
N PHE A 22 6.55 -20.64 2.71
CA PHE A 22 7.70 -20.02 3.38
C PHE A 22 8.68 -19.40 2.39
N LEU A 23 8.99 -20.10 1.30
CA LEU A 23 9.87 -19.58 0.25
C LEU A 23 9.24 -18.37 -0.45
N ILE A 24 7.98 -18.46 -0.85
CA ILE A 24 7.26 -17.36 -1.51
C ILE A 24 7.22 -16.13 -0.60
N PHE A 25 6.83 -16.30 0.67
CA PHE A 25 6.71 -15.19 1.62
C PHE A 25 8.06 -14.59 1.98
N ALA A 26 9.13 -15.39 2.09
CA ALA A 26 10.47 -14.87 2.31
C ALA A 26 10.95 -13.99 1.15
N VAL A 27 10.85 -14.49 -0.09
CA VAL A 27 11.30 -13.78 -1.28
C VAL A 27 10.48 -12.50 -1.48
N THR A 28 9.16 -12.61 -1.39
CA THR A 28 8.26 -11.46 -1.57
C THR A 28 8.39 -10.44 -0.45
N GLY A 29 8.63 -10.87 0.80
CA GLY A 29 8.90 -9.97 1.92
C GLY A 29 10.16 -9.13 1.71
N ILE A 30 11.25 -9.76 1.27
CA ILE A 30 12.50 -9.06 0.92
C ILE A 30 12.25 -8.05 -0.22
N LEU A 31 11.58 -8.48 -1.30
CA LEU A 31 11.24 -7.57 -2.41
C LEU A 31 10.40 -6.38 -1.93
N MET A 32 9.45 -6.61 -1.02
CA MET A 32 8.59 -5.56 -0.49
C MET A 32 9.33 -4.52 0.37
N ASN A 33 10.37 -4.93 1.10
CA ASN A 33 11.23 -4.02 1.87
C ASN A 33 12.03 -3.07 0.97
N HIS A 34 12.32 -3.48 -0.26
CA HIS A 34 13.18 -2.79 -1.21
C HIS A 34 12.42 -2.14 -2.36
N ARG A 35 11.25 -1.54 -2.08
CA ARG A 35 10.33 -0.99 -3.11
C ARG A 35 11.02 -0.09 -4.14
N ARG A 36 11.86 0.85 -3.71
CA ARG A 36 12.56 1.79 -4.61
C ARG A 36 13.48 1.05 -5.60
N PHE A 37 14.20 0.02 -5.16
CA PHE A 37 15.11 -0.74 -6.01
C PHE A 37 14.39 -1.51 -7.12
N ILE A 38 13.13 -1.89 -6.90
CA ILE A 38 12.32 -2.64 -7.86
C ILE A 38 11.24 -1.79 -8.54
N ALA A 39 11.19 -0.47 -8.28
CA ALA A 39 10.13 0.42 -8.76
C ALA A 39 10.13 0.60 -10.29
N SER A 40 11.26 0.35 -10.93
CA SER A 40 11.41 0.35 -12.39
C SER A 40 10.99 -0.96 -13.07
N VAL A 41 10.74 -2.02 -12.29
CA VAL A 41 10.44 -3.35 -12.81
C VAL A 41 8.93 -3.57 -12.85
N ASP A 42 8.45 -3.78 -14.07
CA ASP A 42 7.05 -3.99 -14.38
C ASP A 42 6.82 -5.38 -15.00
N ILE A 43 5.65 -5.95 -14.71
CA ILE A 43 5.22 -7.27 -15.21
C ILE A 43 4.11 -7.09 -16.23
N ASN A 44 4.21 -7.83 -17.33
CA ASN A 44 3.12 -7.89 -18.30
C ASN A 44 1.89 -8.55 -17.65
N ARG A 45 0.76 -7.84 -17.67
CA ARG A 45 -0.54 -8.32 -17.19
C ARG A 45 -1.05 -9.56 -17.93
N ASP A 46 -0.55 -9.83 -19.14
CA ASP A 46 -0.84 -11.08 -19.87
C ASP A 46 -0.36 -12.35 -19.14
N TYR A 47 0.64 -12.22 -18.26
CA TYR A 47 1.14 -13.32 -17.43
C TYR A 47 0.43 -13.44 -16.08
N LEU A 48 -0.57 -12.59 -15.82
CA LEU A 48 -1.33 -12.57 -14.57
C LEU A 48 -2.74 -13.12 -14.79
N PRO A 49 -3.44 -13.55 -13.71
CA PRO A 49 -4.85 -13.90 -13.78
C PRO A 49 -5.70 -12.80 -14.43
N SER A 50 -6.83 -13.17 -15.03
CA SER A 50 -7.71 -12.24 -15.75
C SER A 50 -8.20 -11.07 -14.90
N SER A 51 -8.30 -11.23 -13.58
CA SER A 51 -8.63 -10.17 -12.62
C SER A 51 -7.64 -9.00 -12.59
N TYR A 52 -6.43 -9.18 -13.13
CA TYR A 52 -5.42 -8.13 -13.25
C TYR A 52 -5.37 -7.48 -14.64
N LYS A 53 -6.24 -7.87 -15.57
CA LYS A 53 -6.32 -7.22 -16.89
C LYS A 53 -6.97 -5.85 -16.78
N LEU A 54 -6.46 -4.92 -17.57
CA LEU A 54 -7.02 -3.58 -17.66
C LEU A 54 -8.19 -3.57 -18.63
N SER A 55 -9.28 -2.98 -18.19
CA SER A 55 -10.46 -2.76 -19.02
C SER A 55 -11.28 -1.63 -18.43
N ASN A 56 -11.86 -0.79 -19.28
CA ASN A 56 -12.75 0.29 -18.86
C ASN A 56 -12.13 1.23 -17.80
N TRP A 57 -10.81 1.41 -17.77
CA TRP A 57 -10.11 2.20 -16.73
C TRP A 57 -10.14 1.64 -15.29
N ASN A 58 -10.39 0.35 -15.11
CA ASN A 58 -10.32 -0.31 -13.80
C ASN A 58 -8.91 -0.29 -13.15
N LEU A 59 -8.80 -0.89 -11.97
CA LEU A 59 -7.58 -1.06 -11.17
C LEU A 59 -6.89 0.26 -10.78
N ALA A 60 -7.68 1.30 -10.55
CA ALA A 60 -7.22 2.67 -10.27
C ALA A 60 -6.25 3.19 -11.34
N SER A 61 -6.48 2.84 -12.61
CA SER A 61 -5.68 3.34 -13.73
C SER A 61 -5.81 4.86 -13.90
N VAL A 62 -6.94 5.44 -13.48
CA VAL A 62 -7.20 6.88 -13.42
C VAL A 62 -7.56 7.26 -11.99
N LYS A 63 -7.01 8.39 -11.52
CA LYS A 63 -7.41 9.04 -10.28
C LYS A 63 -8.23 10.31 -10.57
N GLY A 64 -7.87 11.05 -11.60
CA GLY A 64 -8.60 12.26 -11.98
C GLY A 64 -8.23 12.77 -13.36
N ALA A 65 -8.79 13.93 -13.69
CA ALA A 65 -8.48 14.66 -14.90
C ALA A 65 -8.42 16.16 -14.62
N ALA A 66 -7.61 16.88 -15.39
CA ALA A 66 -7.44 18.32 -15.29
C ALA A 66 -7.54 18.95 -16.68
N ALA A 67 -8.28 20.05 -16.81
CA ALA A 67 -8.30 20.83 -18.04
C ALA A 67 -7.00 21.62 -18.18
N CYS A 68 -6.42 21.61 -19.39
CA CYS A 68 -5.16 22.27 -19.71
C CYS A 68 -5.35 23.24 -20.89
N GLY A 69 -6.20 24.24 -20.70
CA GLY A 69 -6.63 25.15 -21.77
C GLY A 69 -8.06 24.85 -22.22
N THR A 70 -8.42 25.31 -23.42
CA THR A 70 -9.80 25.22 -23.95
C THR A 70 -10.08 23.92 -24.69
N ASP A 71 -9.06 23.24 -25.21
CA ASP A 71 -9.19 22.08 -26.10
C ASP A 71 -8.52 20.80 -25.57
N SER A 72 -7.80 20.91 -24.46
CA SER A 72 -6.87 19.89 -23.98
C SER A 72 -7.19 19.46 -22.55
N ILE A 73 -7.10 18.16 -22.30
CA ILE A 73 -7.37 17.51 -21.01
C ILE A 73 -6.20 16.59 -20.67
N ILE A 74 -5.74 16.64 -19.43
CA ILE A 74 -4.85 15.65 -18.85
C ILE A 74 -5.68 14.63 -18.09
N ILE A 75 -5.46 13.35 -18.35
CA ILE A 75 -5.90 12.25 -17.49
C ILE A 75 -4.68 11.74 -16.74
N TYR A 76 -4.82 11.58 -15.42
CA TYR A 76 -3.74 11.15 -14.55
C TYR A 76 -4.17 10.09 -13.55
N GLY A 77 -3.24 9.25 -13.11
CA GLY A 77 -3.49 8.23 -12.09
C GLY A 77 -2.48 7.10 -12.10
N GLY A 78 -2.95 5.86 -11.91
CA GLY A 78 -2.12 4.66 -11.96
C GLY A 78 -1.42 4.46 -13.30
N ALA A 79 -2.07 4.82 -14.41
CA ALA A 79 -1.54 4.67 -15.76
C ALA A 79 -0.55 5.77 -16.19
N GLY A 80 -0.21 6.71 -15.30
CA GLY A 80 0.65 7.84 -15.63
C GLY A 80 -0.11 9.11 -15.99
N ILE A 81 0.48 9.92 -16.85
CA ILE A 81 -0.04 11.22 -17.30
C ILE A 81 -0.25 11.16 -18.82
N TRP A 82 -1.48 11.41 -19.25
CA TRP A 82 -1.90 11.33 -20.65
C TRP A 82 -2.61 12.61 -21.07
N LEU A 83 -2.11 13.25 -22.12
CA LEU A 83 -2.74 14.39 -22.77
C LEU A 83 -3.69 13.91 -23.85
N THR A 84 -4.90 14.47 -23.85
CA THR A 84 -5.93 14.22 -24.86
C THR A 84 -6.68 15.50 -25.21
N ASN A 85 -7.41 15.49 -26.32
CA ASN A 85 -8.32 16.57 -26.65
C ASN A 85 -9.70 16.36 -26.00
N THR A 86 -10.55 17.39 -26.02
CA THR A 86 -11.91 17.33 -25.45
C THR A 86 -12.83 16.28 -26.10
N GLN A 87 -12.49 15.77 -27.30
CA GLN A 87 -13.20 14.70 -28.00
C GLN A 87 -12.62 13.30 -27.75
N PHE A 88 -11.57 13.17 -26.93
CA PHE A 88 -10.94 11.89 -26.55
C PHE A 88 -10.45 11.02 -27.71
N ASN A 89 -10.07 11.63 -28.85
CA ASN A 89 -9.64 10.91 -30.05
C ASN A 89 -8.13 11.04 -30.37
N SER A 90 -7.41 11.89 -29.63
CA SER A 90 -5.96 12.05 -29.72
C SER A 90 -5.34 11.80 -28.34
N TRP A 91 -4.32 10.95 -28.24
CA TRP A 91 -3.72 10.57 -26.95
C TRP A 91 -2.21 10.58 -27.02
N GLN A 92 -1.57 11.26 -26.08
CA GLN A 92 -0.11 11.38 -26.01
C GLN A 92 0.38 11.21 -24.56
N PRO A 93 1.44 10.42 -24.31
CA PRO A 93 2.02 10.34 -22.98
C PRO A 93 2.76 11.64 -22.63
N LYS A 94 2.65 12.07 -21.37
CA LYS A 94 3.36 13.25 -20.84
C LYS A 94 4.13 12.90 -19.57
N MET A 95 5.11 12.01 -19.69
CA MET A 95 5.88 11.48 -18.55
C MET A 95 7.41 11.56 -18.73
N GLU A 96 7.88 12.26 -19.77
CA GLU A 96 9.31 12.42 -20.03
C GLU A 96 10.00 13.13 -18.86
N GLY A 97 11.12 12.62 -18.35
CA GLY A 97 11.76 13.10 -17.11
C GLY A 97 11.26 12.43 -15.82
N ILE A 98 10.15 11.69 -15.85
CA ILE A 98 9.77 10.77 -14.76
C ILE A 98 10.38 9.39 -15.03
N PRO A 99 11.12 8.78 -14.07
CA PRO A 99 11.73 7.47 -14.26
C PRO A 99 10.75 6.41 -14.77
N ASN A 100 11.27 5.47 -15.56
CA ASN A 100 10.49 4.34 -16.07
C ASN A 100 10.03 3.43 -14.91
N GLY A 101 8.86 2.81 -15.10
CA GLY A 101 8.23 1.93 -14.12
C GLY A 101 6.88 2.46 -13.65
N SER A 102 5.88 1.59 -13.60
CA SER A 102 4.50 1.97 -13.24
C SER A 102 4.40 2.46 -11.78
N ASP A 103 5.34 2.09 -10.91
CA ASP A 103 5.39 2.58 -9.53
C ASP A 103 5.94 4.01 -9.41
N TYR A 104 6.90 4.39 -10.26
CA TYR A 104 7.37 5.78 -10.39
C TYR A 104 6.31 6.69 -11.01
N ARG A 105 5.58 6.16 -12.00
CA ARG A 105 4.63 6.94 -12.81
C ARG A 105 3.22 6.95 -12.25
N LYS A 106 2.96 6.32 -11.10
CA LYS A 106 1.66 6.45 -10.43
C LYS A 106 1.51 7.86 -9.86
N ILE A 107 0.51 8.57 -10.38
CA ILE A 107 0.19 9.95 -9.97
C ILE A 107 -0.89 9.93 -8.90
N PHE A 108 -0.61 10.59 -7.79
CA PHE A 108 -1.52 10.75 -6.65
C PHE A 108 -2.24 12.08 -6.66
N ASP A 109 -1.69 13.12 -7.28
CA ASP A 109 -2.41 14.36 -7.51
C ASP A 109 -1.74 15.13 -8.65
N PHE A 110 -2.50 16.00 -9.29
CA PHE A 110 -2.02 16.77 -10.42
C PHE A 110 -2.63 18.16 -10.43
N GLN A 111 -1.77 19.18 -10.46
CA GLN A 111 -2.18 20.57 -10.44
C GLN A 111 -1.66 21.30 -11.67
N VAL A 112 -2.59 21.92 -12.41
CA VAL A 112 -2.28 22.88 -13.47
C VAL A 112 -2.20 24.27 -12.83
N THR A 113 -1.12 25.00 -13.10
CA THR A 113 -0.96 26.38 -12.67
C THR A 113 -0.61 27.30 -13.85
N PRO A 114 -0.68 28.63 -13.69
CA PRO A 114 -0.24 29.58 -14.70
C PRO A 114 1.26 29.53 -15.04
N TRP A 115 2.08 28.79 -14.29
CA TRP A 115 3.53 28.70 -14.49
C TRP A 115 4.01 27.31 -14.94
N GLY A 116 3.18 26.28 -14.79
CA GLY A 116 3.48 24.93 -15.26
C GLY A 116 2.58 23.90 -14.59
N TRP A 117 2.95 22.63 -14.71
CA TRP A 117 2.17 21.53 -14.16
C TRP A 117 2.95 20.84 -13.05
N TYR A 118 2.25 20.38 -12.03
CA TYR A 118 2.82 19.66 -10.90
C TYR A 118 2.17 18.29 -10.79
N ALA A 119 2.98 17.27 -10.50
CA ALA A 119 2.52 15.91 -10.31
C ALA A 119 3.09 15.33 -9.01
N ALA A 120 2.19 14.92 -8.11
CA ALA A 120 2.55 14.22 -6.88
C ALA A 120 2.69 12.72 -7.15
N THR A 121 3.82 12.14 -6.77
CA THR A 121 4.11 10.71 -6.94
C THR A 121 4.60 10.10 -5.62
N ARG A 122 4.73 8.78 -5.59
CA ARG A 122 5.31 8.07 -4.44
C ARG A 122 6.77 8.41 -4.18
N PHE A 123 7.53 8.75 -5.21
CA PHE A 123 8.98 8.94 -5.15
C PHE A 123 9.40 10.37 -5.47
N GLY A 124 8.51 11.32 -5.20
CA GLY A 124 8.80 12.74 -5.30
C GLY A 124 7.66 13.57 -5.87
N LEU A 125 7.91 14.86 -5.87
CA LEU A 125 7.12 15.87 -6.56
C LEU A 125 7.82 16.23 -7.87
N TYR A 126 7.07 16.28 -8.96
CA TYR A 126 7.59 16.65 -10.28
C TYR A 126 6.93 17.93 -10.76
N TYR A 127 7.71 18.78 -11.43
CA TYR A 127 7.29 20.03 -12.04
C TYR A 127 7.64 20.04 -13.54
N LEU A 128 6.66 20.35 -14.38
CA LEU A 128 6.84 20.59 -15.81
C LEU A 128 6.63 22.08 -16.09
N PRO A 129 7.70 22.85 -16.33
CA PRO A 129 7.57 24.24 -16.75
C PRO A 129 6.77 24.36 -18.05
N ILE A 130 6.11 25.49 -18.25
CA ILE A 130 5.42 25.79 -19.53
C ILE A 130 6.39 25.63 -20.70
N ASN A 131 5.93 24.94 -21.75
CA ASN A 131 6.69 24.64 -22.98
C ASN A 131 7.97 23.81 -22.78
N ALA A 132 8.23 23.28 -21.59
CA ALA A 132 9.36 22.38 -21.37
C ALA A 132 9.06 20.97 -21.93
N PRO A 133 10.09 20.25 -22.41
CA PRO A 133 9.92 18.92 -22.97
C PRO A 133 9.81 17.83 -21.88
N SER A 134 10.29 18.09 -20.67
CA SER A 134 10.44 17.06 -19.62
C SER A 134 10.20 17.60 -18.21
N TRP A 135 9.70 16.71 -17.36
CA TRP A 135 9.47 16.91 -15.94
C TRP A 135 10.80 16.99 -15.18
N VAL A 136 10.86 17.91 -14.22
CA VAL A 136 11.98 18.07 -13.28
C VAL A 136 11.52 17.65 -11.89
N LYS A 137 12.28 16.78 -11.24
CA LYS A 137 12.01 16.38 -9.85
C LYS A 137 12.40 17.53 -8.91
N LEU A 138 11.46 17.96 -8.07
CA LEU A 138 11.71 18.94 -7.02
C LEU A 138 12.26 18.24 -5.77
N ALA A 139 13.15 18.94 -5.05
CA ALA A 139 13.81 18.39 -3.88
C ALA A 139 12.85 18.34 -2.68
N LEU A 140 12.52 17.13 -2.25
CA LEU A 140 11.90 16.82 -0.96
C LEU A 140 12.93 16.08 -0.10
N PRO A 141 12.81 16.11 1.24
CA PRO A 141 13.64 15.27 2.10
C PRO A 141 13.50 13.79 1.73
N ASP A 142 14.61 13.04 1.70
CA ASP A 142 14.64 11.62 1.27
C ASP A 142 13.68 10.71 2.06
N ASN A 143 13.43 11.04 3.33
CA ASN A 143 12.52 10.32 4.21
C ASN A 143 11.05 10.78 4.08
N ASP A 144 10.75 11.74 3.21
CA ASP A 144 9.43 12.34 3.05
C ASP A 144 9.04 12.59 1.56
N GLU A 145 9.52 11.76 0.64
CA GLU A 145 9.30 11.97 -0.80
C GLU A 145 7.92 11.52 -1.31
N PHE A 146 7.10 10.85 -0.47
CA PHE A 146 5.77 10.40 -0.89
C PHE A 146 4.78 11.57 -0.84
N ALA A 147 4.74 12.35 -1.93
CA ALA A 147 3.77 13.41 -2.16
C ALA A 147 2.36 12.84 -2.36
N THR A 148 1.38 13.41 -1.67
CA THR A 148 0.00 12.91 -1.61
C THR A 148 -1.01 13.83 -2.28
N SER A 149 -0.87 15.15 -2.10
CA SER A 149 -1.69 16.16 -2.78
C SER A 149 -0.92 17.45 -3.06
N ILE A 150 -1.48 18.25 -3.96
CA ILE A 150 -1.02 19.57 -4.36
C ILE A 150 -2.24 20.49 -4.37
N GLU A 151 -2.16 21.60 -3.64
CA GLU A 151 -3.25 22.56 -3.54
C GLU A 151 -2.76 23.96 -3.87
N LEU A 152 -3.44 24.62 -4.81
CA LEU A 152 -3.18 26.02 -5.15
C LEU A 152 -4.21 26.91 -4.46
N VAL A 153 -3.74 27.75 -3.53
CA VAL A 153 -4.57 28.75 -2.86
C VAL A 153 -4.03 30.13 -3.22
N ASP A 154 -4.85 30.92 -3.91
CA ASP A 154 -4.49 32.20 -4.51
C ASP A 154 -3.24 32.09 -5.41
N SER A 155 -2.06 32.43 -4.89
CA SER A 155 -0.76 32.33 -5.57
C SER A 155 0.25 31.43 -4.85
N SER A 156 -0.17 30.79 -3.76
CA SER A 156 0.64 29.91 -2.92
C SER A 156 0.33 28.46 -3.24
N LEU A 157 1.37 27.68 -3.54
CA LEU A 157 1.22 26.24 -3.80
C LEU A 157 1.63 25.47 -2.55
N TYR A 158 0.72 24.64 -2.06
CA TYR A 158 0.90 23.77 -0.92
C TYR A 158 1.02 22.32 -1.38
N ILE A 159 1.97 21.59 -0.79
CA ILE A 159 2.23 20.19 -1.13
C ILE A 159 2.20 19.39 0.15
N THR A 160 1.31 18.40 0.22
CA THR A 160 1.36 17.42 1.30
C THR A 160 2.17 16.22 0.90
N THR A 161 2.86 15.66 1.88
CA THR A 161 3.42 14.32 1.82
C THR A 161 2.62 13.42 2.76
N ARG A 162 3.13 12.23 3.06
CA ARG A 162 2.58 11.38 4.12
C ARG A 162 2.81 11.93 5.53
N ASN A 163 3.82 12.78 5.71
CA ASN A 163 4.30 13.18 7.03
C ASN A 163 4.23 14.69 7.29
N SER A 164 4.26 15.51 6.24
CA SER A 164 4.43 16.96 6.38
C SER A 164 3.63 17.73 5.34
N LEU A 165 3.47 19.03 5.60
CA LEU A 165 3.02 20.03 4.65
C LEU A 165 4.20 20.92 4.25
N TYR A 166 4.25 21.27 2.98
CA TYR A 166 5.24 22.18 2.41
C TYR A 166 4.56 23.32 1.65
N ALA A 167 5.16 24.49 1.69
CA ALA A 167 4.84 25.61 0.81
C ALA A 167 5.95 25.79 -0.22
N LEU A 168 5.59 26.03 -1.48
CA LEU A 168 6.54 26.27 -2.55
C LEU A 168 6.97 27.74 -2.59
N ASN A 169 8.27 27.98 -2.48
CA ASN A 169 8.85 29.26 -2.88
C ASN A 169 9.10 29.25 -4.39
N ARG A 170 8.31 30.04 -5.13
CA ARG A 170 8.36 30.05 -6.60
C ARG A 170 9.68 30.59 -7.17
N SER A 171 10.36 31.49 -6.47
CA SER A 171 11.53 32.20 -7.00
C SER A 171 12.72 31.26 -7.22
N ASN A 172 12.85 30.24 -6.38
CA ASN A 172 13.93 29.26 -6.43
C ASN A 172 13.43 27.81 -6.50
N GLN A 173 12.11 27.60 -6.58
CA GLN A 173 11.45 26.29 -6.54
C GLN A 173 11.79 25.46 -5.29
N SER A 174 12.15 26.10 -4.18
CA SER A 174 12.45 25.40 -2.92
C SER A 174 11.18 25.20 -2.10
N LEU A 175 11.12 24.09 -1.38
CA LEU A 175 10.00 23.76 -0.50
C LEU A 175 10.35 24.10 0.95
N SER A 176 9.55 24.94 1.60
CA SER A 176 9.65 25.20 3.04
C SER A 176 8.60 24.41 3.79
N ARG A 177 9.00 23.72 4.85
CA ARG A 177 8.07 22.97 5.70
C ARG A 177 7.15 23.95 6.44
N VAL A 178 5.86 23.65 6.45
CA VAL A 178 4.86 24.31 7.29
C VAL A 178 4.63 23.42 8.51
N ASP A 179 4.78 23.99 9.72
CA ASP A 179 4.56 23.25 10.96
C ASP A 179 3.06 23.18 11.28
N LEU A 180 2.46 22.03 10.98
CA LEU A 180 1.05 21.80 11.26
C LEU A 180 0.83 21.53 12.74
N ILE A 181 0.06 22.38 13.41
CA ILE A 181 -0.22 22.23 14.84
C ILE A 181 -1.32 21.16 15.05
N PRO A 182 -1.05 20.08 15.80
CA PRO A 182 -2.05 19.07 16.14
C PRO A 182 -3.27 19.66 16.86
N PRO A 183 -4.42 18.96 16.83
CA PRO A 183 -5.58 19.36 17.61
C PRO A 183 -5.29 19.51 19.11
N LEU A 184 -5.95 20.46 19.75
CA LEU A 184 -5.84 20.64 21.20
C LEU A 184 -6.22 19.36 21.94
N GLY A 185 -5.37 18.93 22.86
CA GLY A 185 -5.54 17.69 23.62
C GLY A 185 -5.27 16.41 22.83
N ALA A 186 -4.70 16.51 21.62
CA ALA A 186 -4.29 15.33 20.86
C ALA A 186 -3.25 14.51 21.61
N LYS A 187 -3.41 13.18 21.55
CA LYS A 187 -2.41 12.23 22.05
C LYS A 187 -1.69 11.60 20.88
N ASN A 188 -0.38 11.38 21.02
CA ASN A 188 0.37 10.61 20.06
C ASN A 188 0.03 9.13 20.24
N SER A 189 -1.02 8.67 19.57
CA SER A 189 -1.45 7.28 19.56
C SER A 189 -1.12 6.62 18.22
N ILE A 190 -0.69 5.36 18.27
CA ILE A 190 -0.44 4.53 17.09
C ILE A 190 -1.40 3.33 17.10
N GLY A 191 -2.00 3.02 15.95
CA GLY A 191 -2.83 1.83 15.81
C GLY A 191 -2.02 0.55 16.01
N LEU A 192 -2.59 -0.44 16.69
CA LEU A 192 -1.93 -1.72 16.96
C LEU A 192 -1.58 -2.45 15.65
N PHE A 193 -2.44 -2.36 14.62
CA PHE A 193 -2.12 -2.81 13.27
C PHE A 193 -0.80 -2.22 12.73
N ARG A 194 -0.59 -0.91 12.90
CA ARG A 194 0.64 -0.24 12.45
C ARG A 194 1.85 -0.73 13.25
N VAL A 195 1.70 -0.97 14.56
CA VAL A 195 2.77 -1.54 15.40
C VAL A 195 3.18 -2.93 14.90
N PHE A 196 2.21 -3.80 14.61
CA PHE A 196 2.48 -5.10 14.00
C PHE A 196 3.15 -4.95 12.63
N TRP A 197 2.73 -3.97 11.82
CA TRP A 197 3.27 -3.74 10.48
C TRP A 197 4.74 -3.33 10.53
N ILE A 198 5.08 -2.30 11.31
CA ILE A 198 6.46 -1.80 11.44
C ILE A 198 7.38 -2.83 12.12
N THR A 199 6.83 -3.69 12.99
CA THR A 199 7.59 -4.78 13.60
C THR A 199 7.86 -5.88 12.57
N HIS A 200 6.86 -6.24 11.77
CA HIS A 200 6.97 -7.27 10.75
C HIS A 200 7.93 -6.89 9.61
N SER A 201 7.88 -5.62 9.16
CA SER A 201 8.80 -5.11 8.14
C SER A 201 10.19 -4.77 8.69
N GLY A 202 10.35 -4.73 10.01
CA GLY A 202 11.58 -4.28 10.67
C GLY A 202 11.74 -2.76 10.74
N GLU A 203 10.82 -1.97 10.19
CA GLU A 203 10.84 -0.50 10.24
C GLU A 203 10.85 0.06 11.67
N VAL A 204 10.45 -0.72 12.67
CA VAL A 204 10.52 -0.34 14.09
C VAL A 204 11.93 0.04 14.56
N LEU A 205 12.99 -0.50 13.91
CA LEU A 205 14.40 -0.12 14.17
C LEU A 205 15.01 0.66 12.98
N GLY A 206 14.18 1.29 12.16
CA GLY A 206 14.61 1.98 10.94
C GLY A 206 15.25 1.05 9.91
N ASP A 207 16.25 1.53 9.19
CA ASP A 207 16.89 0.77 8.10
C ASP A 207 17.65 -0.46 8.62
N PHE A 208 18.21 -0.40 9.83
CA PHE A 208 18.83 -1.56 10.46
C PHE A 208 17.84 -2.70 10.65
N GLY A 209 16.62 -2.39 11.11
CA GLY A 209 15.59 -3.41 11.31
C GLY A 209 15.05 -3.98 9.99
N ARG A 210 14.98 -3.18 8.92
CA ARG A 210 14.65 -3.70 7.58
C ARG A 210 15.67 -4.73 7.10
N ILE A 211 16.97 -4.44 7.27
CA ILE A 211 18.04 -5.40 6.96
C ILE A 211 17.91 -6.66 7.84
N LEU A 212 17.57 -6.52 9.12
CA LEU A 212 17.32 -7.66 9.99
C LEU A 212 16.15 -8.52 9.50
N ALA A 213 15.05 -7.91 9.06
CA ALA A 213 13.91 -8.62 8.48
C ALA A 213 14.31 -9.38 7.20
N ASP A 214 15.16 -8.79 6.35
CA ASP A 214 15.70 -9.46 5.17
C ASP A 214 16.57 -10.67 5.53
N ILE A 215 17.42 -10.54 6.56
CA ILE A 215 18.22 -11.66 7.09
C ILE A 215 17.29 -12.78 7.58
N VAL A 216 16.20 -12.46 8.27
CA VAL A 216 15.18 -13.46 8.68
C VAL A 216 14.57 -14.15 7.46
N GLY A 217 14.25 -13.40 6.40
CA GLY A 217 13.78 -13.95 5.13
C GLY A 217 14.80 -14.92 4.49
N LEU A 218 16.08 -14.52 4.41
CA LEU A 218 17.17 -15.36 3.89
C LEU A 218 17.36 -16.63 4.74
N ILE A 219 17.27 -16.51 6.06
CA ILE A 219 17.30 -17.66 6.97
C ILE A 219 16.12 -18.58 6.70
N MET A 220 14.90 -18.04 6.52
CA MET A 220 13.72 -18.84 6.21
C MET A 220 13.87 -19.61 4.88
N ILE A 221 14.47 -18.98 3.85
CA ILE A 221 14.80 -19.65 2.59
C ILE A 221 15.80 -20.78 2.84
N PHE A 222 16.89 -20.49 3.53
CA PHE A 222 17.92 -21.47 3.85
C PHE A 222 17.33 -22.67 4.63
N LEU A 223 16.52 -22.42 5.66
CA LEU A 223 15.91 -23.45 6.49
C LEU A 223 14.89 -24.28 5.70
N SER A 224 14.12 -23.66 4.80
CA SER A 224 13.16 -24.37 3.94
C SER A 224 13.88 -25.33 2.98
N ILE A 225 14.94 -24.86 2.30
CA ILE A 225 15.74 -25.67 1.37
C ILE A 225 16.43 -26.82 2.12
N THR A 226 17.11 -26.51 3.23
CA THR A 226 17.82 -27.53 4.02
C THR A 226 16.86 -28.55 4.63
N GLY A 227 15.72 -28.12 5.15
CA GLY A 227 14.66 -28.99 5.66
C GLY A 227 14.13 -29.95 4.59
N PHE A 228 13.85 -29.43 3.39
CA PHE A 228 13.43 -30.24 2.23
C PHE A 228 14.48 -31.28 1.84
N ILE A 229 15.76 -30.87 1.75
CA ILE A 229 16.89 -31.77 1.48
C ILE A 229 16.97 -32.86 2.56
N TYR A 230 16.82 -32.54 3.84
CA TYR A 230 16.92 -33.53 4.91
C TYR A 230 15.78 -34.57 4.89
N PHE A 231 14.54 -34.13 4.67
CA PHE A 231 13.37 -35.00 4.81
C PHE A 231 12.98 -35.77 3.54
N LEU A 232 13.22 -35.22 2.35
CA LEU A 232 12.73 -35.78 1.08
C LEU A 232 13.85 -36.28 0.16
N ALA A 233 14.99 -35.58 0.06
CA ALA A 233 16.05 -35.96 -0.88
C ALA A 233 16.61 -37.39 -0.67
N PRO A 234 16.80 -37.90 0.58
CA PRO A 234 17.26 -39.27 0.80
C PRO A 234 16.30 -40.34 0.28
N LYS A 235 14.99 -40.05 0.20
CA LYS A 235 13.98 -41.01 -0.26
C LYS A 235 13.86 -41.01 -1.78
N ILE A 236 13.88 -39.83 -2.39
CA ILE A 236 13.79 -39.65 -3.84
C ILE A 236 15.06 -40.18 -4.52
N ILE A 237 16.24 -39.83 -4.01
CA ILE A 237 17.51 -40.18 -4.64
C ILE A 237 17.86 -41.67 -4.47
N LYS A 238 17.48 -42.29 -3.33
CA LYS A 238 17.57 -43.76 -3.17
C LYS A 238 16.75 -44.53 -4.22
N ARG A 239 15.67 -43.93 -4.73
CA ARG A 239 14.83 -44.52 -5.79
C ARG A 239 15.39 -44.28 -7.19
N LEU A 240 16.16 -43.21 -7.40
CA LEU A 240 16.55 -42.75 -8.74
C LEU A 240 18.02 -43.03 -9.14
N TYR A 241 18.98 -43.22 -8.22
CA TYR A 241 20.41 -43.31 -8.58
C TYR A 241 21.24 -44.38 -7.83
N LYS A 242 22.21 -44.99 -8.55
CA LYS A 242 23.21 -45.96 -8.04
C LYS A 242 24.33 -45.31 -7.17
N LYS A 243 25.05 -46.17 -6.42
CA LYS A 243 26.00 -45.91 -5.29
C LYS A 243 26.90 -44.66 -5.35
N VAL A 244 27.36 -44.17 -6.50
CA VAL A 244 28.33 -43.04 -6.58
C VAL A 244 27.72 -41.70 -6.12
N LYS A 245 26.47 -41.41 -6.50
CA LYS A 245 25.77 -40.19 -6.03
C LYS A 245 25.36 -40.26 -4.55
N PHE A 246 25.47 -41.44 -3.91
CA PHE A 246 25.07 -41.65 -2.52
C PHE A 246 26.05 -41.03 -1.51
N GLN A 247 27.36 -40.97 -1.81
CA GLN A 247 28.36 -40.38 -0.92
C GLN A 247 28.24 -38.85 -0.86
N LEU A 248 28.11 -38.19 -2.02
CA LEU A 248 27.81 -36.75 -2.12
C LEU A 248 26.52 -36.41 -1.35
N LEU A 249 25.46 -37.19 -1.56
CA LEU A 249 24.19 -37.04 -0.83
C LEU A 249 24.36 -37.15 0.68
N LYS A 250 25.19 -38.08 1.16
CA LYS A 250 25.46 -38.26 2.60
C LYS A 250 26.15 -37.03 3.18
N SER A 251 27.09 -36.42 2.47
CA SER A 251 27.75 -35.18 2.87
C SER A 251 26.76 -34.00 2.92
N THR A 252 26.03 -33.77 1.83
CA THR A 252 25.03 -32.68 1.73
C THR A 252 23.92 -32.82 2.78
N THR A 253 23.43 -34.03 3.04
CA THR A 253 22.40 -34.27 4.05
C THR A 253 22.92 -34.00 5.47
N ARG A 254 24.19 -34.36 5.75
CA ARG A 254 24.84 -34.06 7.04
C ARG A 254 25.06 -32.56 7.24
N PHE A 255 25.55 -31.88 6.20
CA PHE A 255 25.72 -30.42 6.20
C PHE A 255 24.39 -29.73 6.45
N SER A 256 23.38 -30.07 5.64
CA SER A 256 22.02 -29.54 5.73
C SER A 256 21.48 -29.70 7.15
N PHE A 257 21.53 -30.91 7.71
CA PHE A 257 21.04 -31.16 9.06
C PHE A 257 21.79 -30.38 10.15
N LYS A 258 23.13 -30.32 10.08
CA LYS A 258 23.96 -29.62 11.07
C LYS A 258 23.62 -28.13 11.11
N TRP A 259 23.58 -27.49 9.94
CA TRP A 259 23.35 -26.06 9.84
C TRP A 259 21.89 -25.67 9.99
N HIS A 260 20.95 -26.47 9.48
CA HIS A 260 19.52 -26.29 9.71
C HIS A 260 19.21 -26.27 11.21
N LEU A 261 19.78 -27.22 11.97
CA LEU A 261 19.57 -27.29 13.41
C LEU A 261 20.20 -26.10 14.15
N LYS A 262 21.44 -25.72 13.81
CA LYS A 262 22.16 -24.62 14.49
C LYS A 262 21.54 -23.26 14.18
N ILE A 263 21.35 -22.94 12.89
CA ILE A 263 20.79 -21.66 12.45
C ILE A 263 19.34 -21.56 12.91
N GLY A 264 18.54 -22.62 12.71
CA GLY A 264 17.14 -22.62 13.13
C GLY A 264 16.96 -22.41 14.63
N ALA A 265 17.86 -22.93 15.48
CA ALA A 265 17.81 -22.68 16.91
C ALA A 265 18.15 -21.23 17.27
N ILE A 266 19.16 -20.64 16.62
CA ILE A 266 19.59 -19.25 16.87
C ILE A 266 18.50 -18.26 16.39
N SER A 267 17.87 -18.54 15.25
CA SER A 267 16.87 -17.64 14.65
C SER A 267 15.44 -17.91 15.11
N ALA A 268 15.19 -18.90 15.98
CA ALA A 268 13.86 -19.36 16.33
C ALA A 268 12.96 -18.23 16.85
N LEU A 269 13.48 -17.36 17.74
CA LEU A 269 12.73 -16.25 18.28
C LEU A 269 12.28 -15.27 17.18
N PHE A 270 13.18 -14.88 16.29
CA PHE A 270 12.88 -13.96 15.19
C PHE A 270 11.87 -14.57 14.19
N LEU A 271 11.97 -15.87 13.91
CA LEU A 271 11.01 -16.57 13.04
C LEU A 271 9.62 -16.65 13.68
N VAL A 272 9.54 -16.86 15.00
CA VAL A 272 8.27 -16.83 15.74
C VAL A 272 7.67 -15.42 15.71
N ILE A 273 8.46 -14.38 16.00
CA ILE A 273 8.00 -12.99 15.93
C ILE A 273 7.50 -12.65 14.52
N SER A 274 8.27 -12.98 13.48
CA SER A 274 7.86 -12.77 12.08
C SER A 274 6.56 -13.49 11.73
N GLY A 275 6.42 -14.76 12.14
CA GLY A 275 5.21 -15.54 11.94
C GLY A 275 3.99 -14.95 12.67
N ILE A 276 4.11 -14.64 13.96
CA ILE A 276 3.03 -14.07 14.77
C ILE A 276 2.62 -12.71 14.24
N THR A 277 3.59 -11.81 14.01
CA THR A 277 3.29 -10.47 13.50
C THR A 277 2.60 -10.52 12.15
N GLY A 278 3.03 -11.41 11.24
CA GLY A 278 2.39 -11.58 9.93
C GLY A 278 0.94 -12.05 10.00
N ILE A 279 0.60 -12.94 10.96
CA ILE A 279 -0.78 -13.42 11.17
C ILE A 279 -1.72 -12.26 11.49
N PHE A 280 -1.32 -11.36 12.40
CA PHE A 280 -2.15 -10.24 12.85
C PHE A 280 -2.35 -9.15 11.80
N LEU A 281 -1.57 -9.15 10.72
CA LEU A 281 -1.75 -8.23 9.60
C LEU A 281 -2.83 -8.66 8.61
N ARG A 282 -3.50 -9.79 8.84
CA ARG A 282 -4.57 -10.31 7.96
C ARG A 282 -5.76 -10.87 8.75
N PRO A 283 -6.97 -10.84 8.18
CA PRO A 283 -8.11 -11.54 8.78
C PRO A 283 -7.84 -13.05 8.94
N PRO A 284 -8.44 -13.72 9.94
CA PRO A 284 -9.36 -13.16 10.93
C PRO A 284 -8.68 -12.39 12.08
N PHE A 285 -7.39 -12.60 12.31
CA PHE A 285 -6.67 -12.05 13.47
C PHE A 285 -6.56 -10.53 13.46
N LEU A 286 -6.52 -9.90 12.29
CA LEU A 286 -6.56 -8.45 12.14
C LEU A 286 -7.79 -7.83 12.84
N VAL A 287 -8.94 -8.51 12.82
CA VAL A 287 -10.18 -8.00 13.43
C VAL A 287 -10.00 -7.77 14.93
N ALA A 288 -9.20 -8.61 15.61
CA ALA A 288 -8.95 -8.49 17.04
C ALA A 288 -8.14 -7.25 17.42
N ILE A 289 -7.43 -6.63 16.46
CA ILE A 289 -6.55 -5.48 16.70
C ILE A 289 -6.93 -4.23 15.90
N ALA A 290 -7.96 -4.31 15.05
CA ALA A 290 -8.30 -3.27 14.08
C ALA A 290 -8.61 -1.91 14.71
N ASN A 291 -9.28 -1.92 15.86
CA ASN A 291 -9.71 -0.72 16.59
C ASN A 291 -8.84 -0.41 17.82
N SER A 292 -7.75 -1.15 18.03
CA SER A 292 -6.87 -0.97 19.18
C SER A 292 -5.79 0.07 18.88
N LYS A 293 -5.52 0.95 19.83
CA LYS A 293 -4.44 1.96 19.76
C LYS A 293 -3.54 1.85 21.00
N ILE A 294 -2.28 2.25 20.85
CA ILE A 294 -1.31 2.40 21.93
C ILE A 294 -0.96 3.88 22.05
N ASP A 295 -1.17 4.43 23.24
CA ASP A 295 -0.78 5.80 23.58
C ASP A 295 0.73 5.86 23.85
N ARG A 296 1.42 6.81 23.22
CA ARG A 296 2.87 7.05 23.38
C ARG A 296 3.17 8.26 24.27
N GLY A 297 2.15 8.80 24.93
CA GLY A 297 2.24 9.97 25.79
C GLY A 297 1.82 11.28 25.11
N ASP A 298 1.85 12.34 25.92
CA ASP A 298 1.28 13.65 25.58
C ASP A 298 2.36 14.65 25.11
N ASN A 299 3.64 14.37 25.36
CA ASN A 299 4.78 15.20 24.94
C ASN A 299 5.39 14.65 23.65
N PHE A 300 5.08 15.29 22.54
CA PHE A 300 5.60 14.92 21.23
C PHE A 300 5.77 16.16 20.36
N GLU A 301 6.70 16.12 19.42
CA GLU A 301 6.79 17.14 18.38
C GLU A 301 5.58 17.04 17.43
N HIS A 302 5.12 18.17 16.90
CA HIS A 302 4.06 18.22 15.89
C HIS A 302 4.35 17.29 14.69
N SER A 303 5.61 17.28 14.25
CA SER A 303 6.13 16.40 13.20
C SER A 303 5.89 14.92 13.47
N ALA A 304 6.04 14.48 14.72
CA ALA A 304 5.86 13.10 15.14
C ALA A 304 4.39 12.70 15.18
N TYR A 305 3.48 13.65 15.43
CA TYR A 305 2.05 13.39 15.40
C TYR A 305 1.53 13.14 13.98
N TRP A 306 2.04 13.88 12.99
CA TRP A 306 1.59 13.77 11.59
C TRP A 306 2.27 12.67 10.77
N HIS A 307 3.29 12.02 11.34
CA HIS A 307 4.02 10.96 10.68
C HIS A 307 3.10 9.84 10.13
N ASP A 308 3.15 9.63 8.82
CA ASP A 308 2.36 8.71 8.02
C ASP A 308 0.82 8.91 8.09
N LYS A 309 0.35 10.09 8.54
CA LYS A 309 -1.09 10.36 8.69
C LYS A 309 -1.69 11.13 7.53
N ILE A 310 -0.97 12.08 6.94
CA ILE A 310 -1.53 13.03 5.96
C ILE A 310 -1.87 12.31 4.65
N ARG A 311 -3.06 12.59 4.11
CA ARG A 311 -3.61 11.94 2.91
C ARG A 311 -3.94 12.92 1.80
N ASP A 312 -4.47 14.09 2.14
CA ASP A 312 -4.93 15.10 1.19
C ASP A 312 -5.10 16.46 1.90
N LEU A 313 -5.10 17.54 1.12
CA LEU A 313 -5.35 18.92 1.57
C LEU A 313 -6.11 19.65 0.47
N ARG A 314 -7.21 20.29 0.85
CA ARG A 314 -8.00 21.17 -0.03
C ARG A 314 -8.35 22.47 0.66
N PHE A 315 -8.53 23.53 -0.11
CA PHE A 315 -9.03 24.79 0.38
C PHE A 315 -10.50 24.97 0.00
N ASP A 316 -11.37 25.12 1.00
CA ASP A 316 -12.78 25.43 0.79
C ASP A 316 -12.96 26.95 0.71
N GLN A 317 -13.13 27.46 -0.52
CA GLN A 317 -13.31 28.88 -0.79
C GLN A 317 -14.57 29.45 -0.14
N ASN A 318 -15.64 28.67 0.01
CA ASN A 318 -16.91 29.16 0.56
C ASN A 318 -16.80 29.44 2.06
N ARG A 319 -15.98 28.65 2.77
CA ARG A 319 -15.74 28.82 4.21
C ARG A 319 -14.42 29.51 4.54
N ASN A 320 -13.55 29.69 3.55
CA ASN A 320 -12.20 30.22 3.68
C ASN A 320 -11.40 29.44 4.74
N ILE A 321 -11.36 28.10 4.58
CA ILE A 321 -10.66 27.17 5.46
C ILE A 321 -9.84 26.14 4.67
N PHE A 322 -8.74 25.69 5.27
CA PHE A 322 -8.05 24.48 4.84
C PHE A 322 -8.73 23.25 5.43
N ILE A 323 -8.83 22.20 4.64
CA ILE A 323 -9.38 20.90 5.03
C ILE A 323 -8.30 19.85 4.82
N LEU A 324 -7.83 19.26 5.90
CA LEU A 324 -6.79 18.24 5.91
C LEU A 324 -7.42 16.86 6.10
N ALA A 325 -7.25 15.99 5.11
CA ALA A 325 -7.61 14.59 5.25
C ALA A 325 -6.44 13.79 5.79
N THR A 326 -6.72 12.96 6.79
CA THR A 326 -5.72 12.13 7.47
C THR A 326 -6.22 10.70 7.66
N SER A 327 -5.35 9.79 8.10
CA SER A 327 -5.76 8.45 8.51
C SER A 327 -6.67 8.41 9.73
N ASP A 328 -6.72 9.48 10.54
CA ASP A 328 -7.53 9.57 11.75
C ASP A 328 -8.84 10.38 11.55
N GLY A 329 -9.07 10.87 10.33
CA GLY A 329 -10.25 11.66 9.95
C GLY A 329 -9.91 12.96 9.23
N LEU A 330 -10.95 13.76 9.00
CA LEU A 330 -10.91 15.09 8.40
C LEU A 330 -10.78 16.17 9.49
N TYR A 331 -9.94 17.15 9.23
CA TYR A 331 -9.65 18.28 10.10
C TYR A 331 -9.72 19.58 9.31
N TYR A 332 -9.89 20.71 10.00
CA TYR A 332 -9.85 22.04 9.39
C TYR A 332 -9.12 23.07 10.24
N CYS A 333 -8.65 24.13 9.58
CA CYS A 333 -8.19 25.37 10.20
C CYS A 333 -8.40 26.54 9.23
N LYS A 334 -8.44 27.77 9.74
CA LYS A 334 -8.46 28.96 8.87
C LYS A 334 -7.05 29.26 8.36
N ASN A 335 -6.10 29.28 9.30
CA ASN A 335 -4.69 29.50 9.01
C ASN A 335 -3.88 28.27 9.41
N LEU A 336 -2.79 28.01 8.69
CA LEU A 336 -1.96 26.81 8.89
C LEU A 336 -1.06 26.90 10.14
N ASP A 337 -0.98 28.07 10.77
CA ASP A 337 -0.32 28.33 12.05
C ASP A 337 -1.26 28.21 13.26
N GLU A 338 -2.51 27.77 13.04
CA GLU A 338 -3.49 27.49 14.09
C GLU A 338 -3.62 25.97 14.36
N PRO A 339 -4.00 25.56 15.59
CA PRO A 339 -4.36 24.17 15.87
C PRO A 339 -5.49 23.67 14.98
N LEU A 340 -5.31 22.50 14.37
CA LEU A 340 -6.36 21.88 13.56
C LEU A 340 -7.54 21.42 14.43
N VAL A 341 -8.75 21.63 13.94
CA VAL A 341 -9.99 21.18 14.60
C VAL A 341 -10.56 20.00 13.85
N LYS A 342 -10.91 18.92 14.56
CA LYS A 342 -11.54 17.75 13.96
C LYS A 342 -13.01 18.03 13.68
N PHE A 343 -13.49 17.72 12.47
CA PHE A 343 -14.93 17.76 12.20
C PHE A 343 -15.67 16.75 13.07
N SER A 344 -16.79 17.16 13.68
CA SER A 344 -17.60 16.29 14.56
C SER A 344 -18.34 15.21 13.78
N HIS A 345 -18.90 15.56 12.61
CA HIS A 345 -19.59 14.67 11.71
C HIS A 345 -18.80 14.57 10.39
N GLN A 346 -18.51 13.35 9.95
CA GLN A 346 -17.67 13.10 8.78
C GLN A 346 -18.26 11.93 7.98
N PRO A 347 -18.14 11.95 6.64
CA PRO A 347 -18.50 10.81 5.81
C PRO A 347 -17.55 9.62 6.07
N PRO A 348 -17.98 8.38 5.78
CA PRO A 348 -17.15 7.22 5.98
C PRO A 348 -15.98 7.22 4.98
N VAL A 349 -14.75 7.09 5.49
CA VAL A 349 -13.54 6.92 4.68
C VAL A 349 -12.94 5.55 4.96
N SER A 350 -12.64 4.80 3.89
CA SER A 350 -12.02 3.47 4.00
C SER A 350 -10.67 3.53 4.71
N VAL A 351 -10.28 2.43 5.37
CA VAL A 351 -8.91 2.23 5.89
C VAL A 351 -7.83 2.37 4.81
N MET A 352 -8.20 2.17 3.53
CA MET A 352 -7.30 2.39 2.38
C MET A 352 -7.03 3.88 2.12
N GLY A 353 -7.81 4.78 2.72
CA GLY A 353 -7.68 6.23 2.61
C GLY A 353 -8.69 6.87 1.67
N ILE A 354 -8.73 8.19 1.71
CA ILE A 354 -9.47 9.05 0.80
C ILE A 354 -8.81 9.04 -0.59
N ASN A 355 -9.63 9.02 -1.64
CA ASN A 355 -9.19 9.11 -3.03
C ASN A 355 -9.73 10.36 -3.74
N VAL A 356 -10.82 10.94 -3.22
CA VAL A 356 -11.45 12.16 -3.75
C VAL A 356 -11.79 13.06 -2.57
N MET A 357 -11.33 14.30 -2.61
CA MET A 357 -11.75 15.38 -1.73
C MET A 357 -11.86 16.63 -2.60
N GLU A 358 -13.09 17.03 -2.94
CA GLU A 358 -13.31 18.12 -3.89
C GLU A 358 -14.42 19.05 -3.36
N PRO A 359 -14.10 20.26 -2.90
CA PRO A 359 -15.09 21.28 -2.62
C PRO A 359 -15.93 21.59 -3.87
N VAL A 360 -17.25 21.61 -3.74
CA VAL A 360 -18.16 21.94 -4.85
C VAL A 360 -18.80 23.32 -4.65
N PRO A 361 -19.20 24.02 -5.74
CA PRO A 361 -19.72 25.39 -5.64
C PRO A 361 -20.90 25.58 -4.69
N SER A 362 -21.69 24.54 -4.42
CA SER A 362 -22.81 24.58 -3.47
C SER A 362 -22.37 24.69 -2.00
N GLY A 363 -21.07 24.65 -1.70
CA GLY A 363 -20.55 24.63 -0.33
C GLY A 363 -20.58 23.25 0.31
N ASN A 364 -20.92 22.21 -0.45
CA ASN A 364 -20.70 20.83 -0.04
C ASN A 364 -19.29 20.39 -0.48
N ILE A 365 -18.88 19.22 -0.02
CA ILE A 365 -17.59 18.61 -0.35
C ILE A 365 -17.85 17.19 -0.80
N LEU A 366 -17.32 16.84 -1.98
CA LEU A 366 -17.36 15.49 -2.49
C LEU A 366 -16.22 14.68 -1.87
N ILE A 367 -16.58 13.62 -1.13
CA ILE A 367 -15.64 12.72 -0.45
C ILE A 367 -15.79 11.32 -1.04
N GLY A 368 -14.71 10.80 -1.62
CA GLY A 368 -14.69 9.48 -2.26
C GLY A 368 -13.61 8.58 -1.67
N SER A 369 -13.97 7.34 -1.39
CA SER A 369 -13.01 6.30 -1.01
C SER A 369 -13.56 4.91 -1.37
N PHE A 370 -12.89 3.83 -0.93
CA PHE A 370 -13.40 2.47 -1.14
C PHE A 370 -14.69 2.14 -0.35
N THR A 371 -15.24 3.10 0.39
CA THR A 371 -16.58 3.02 1.00
C THR A 371 -17.70 3.54 0.10
N GLY A 372 -17.38 4.32 -0.94
CA GLY A 372 -18.36 5.00 -1.79
C GLY A 372 -17.98 6.44 -2.09
N LEU A 373 -18.89 7.14 -2.78
CA LEU A 373 -18.80 8.56 -3.10
C LEU A 373 -19.92 9.31 -2.39
N PHE A 374 -19.56 10.31 -1.59
CA PHE A 374 -20.50 11.01 -0.73
C PHE A 374 -20.40 12.52 -0.92
N LEU A 375 -21.56 13.19 -1.02
CA LEU A 375 -21.67 14.62 -0.90
C LEU A 375 -21.89 14.97 0.57
N TRP A 376 -20.95 15.68 1.16
CA TRP A 376 -20.95 16.02 2.57
C TRP A 376 -21.09 17.52 2.77
N ASN A 377 -21.97 17.94 3.67
CA ASN A 377 -22.09 19.31 4.11
C ASN A 377 -21.41 19.47 5.50
N PRO A 378 -20.29 20.19 5.60
CA PRO A 378 -19.56 20.35 6.86
C PRO A 378 -20.31 21.07 7.98
N ASP A 379 -21.26 21.96 7.66
CA ASP A 379 -21.96 22.79 8.64
C ASP A 379 -23.12 22.04 9.30
N SER A 380 -23.92 21.33 8.50
CA SER A 380 -25.05 20.51 8.98
C SER A 380 -24.62 19.11 9.41
N GLY A 381 -23.53 18.59 8.85
CA GLY A 381 -23.10 17.20 9.02
C GLY A 381 -23.81 16.22 8.09
N ASP A 382 -24.66 16.70 7.18
CA ASP A 382 -25.42 15.84 6.26
C ASP A 382 -24.49 15.13 5.28
N VAL A 383 -24.73 13.84 5.07
CA VAL A 383 -23.98 12.98 4.15
C VAL A 383 -24.96 12.27 3.23
N ILE A 384 -24.82 12.50 1.93
CA ILE A 384 -25.67 11.94 0.88
C ILE A 384 -24.79 11.08 -0.04
N ASN A 385 -25.23 9.88 -0.37
CA ASN A 385 -24.58 9.07 -1.41
C ASN A 385 -24.75 9.78 -2.76
N TYR A 386 -23.63 10.14 -3.38
CA TYR A 386 -23.64 10.97 -4.59
C TYR A 386 -24.20 10.23 -5.81
N MET A 387 -24.14 8.90 -5.80
CA MET A 387 -24.56 8.08 -6.94
C MET A 387 -26.07 7.84 -6.99
N ASP A 388 -26.75 7.73 -5.85
CA ASP A 388 -28.19 7.42 -5.77
C ASP A 388 -29.03 8.50 -5.06
N GLY A 389 -28.39 9.54 -4.51
CA GLY A 389 -29.05 10.63 -3.80
C GLY A 389 -29.63 10.27 -2.43
N SER A 390 -29.40 9.04 -1.95
CA SER A 390 -29.93 8.59 -0.67
C SER A 390 -29.09 9.12 0.51
N PRO A 391 -29.72 9.44 1.66
CA PRO A 391 -28.98 9.83 2.85
C PRO A 391 -28.17 8.64 3.38
N TYR A 392 -26.90 8.88 3.71
CA TYR A 392 -26.04 7.85 4.28
C TYR A 392 -26.48 7.52 5.71
N LYS A 393 -26.65 6.23 5.98
CA LYS A 393 -26.92 5.71 7.33
C LYS A 393 -25.73 4.87 7.78
N PRO A 394 -25.12 5.16 8.94
CA PRO A 394 -24.04 4.35 9.49
C PRO A 394 -24.49 2.90 9.62
N VAL A 395 -23.75 1.98 9.00
CA VAL A 395 -24.05 0.56 9.12
C VAL A 395 -23.70 0.10 10.54
N SER A 396 -24.69 -0.38 11.29
CA SER A 396 -24.47 -0.95 12.63
C SER A 396 -24.01 -2.42 12.52
N GLY A 397 -22.88 -2.77 13.13
CA GLY A 397 -22.40 -4.15 13.25
C GLY A 397 -21.18 -4.49 12.38
N LEU A 398 -20.84 -5.79 12.27
CA LEU A 398 -19.79 -6.29 11.38
C LEU A 398 -20.29 -6.28 9.93
N SER A 399 -20.11 -5.15 9.23
CA SER A 399 -20.32 -5.06 7.78
C SER A 399 -19.02 -5.27 7.01
N ARG A 400 -19.13 -5.43 5.68
CA ARG A 400 -17.95 -5.38 4.80
C ARG A 400 -17.22 -4.04 5.00
N PRO A 401 -15.87 -4.03 5.07
CA PRO A 401 -15.09 -2.81 5.29
C PRO A 401 -14.97 -1.91 4.04
N VAL A 402 -15.71 -2.25 2.98
CA VAL A 402 -15.74 -1.58 1.68
C VAL A 402 -17.19 -1.47 1.21
N GLY A 403 -17.49 -0.43 0.45
CA GLY A 403 -18.81 -0.20 -0.14
C GLY A 403 -18.99 -0.91 -1.47
N ASP A 404 -20.17 -0.75 -2.07
CA ASP A 404 -20.49 -1.35 -3.37
C ASP A 404 -19.71 -0.69 -4.53
N ILE A 405 -19.40 0.61 -4.38
CA ILE A 405 -18.57 1.38 -5.31
C ILE A 405 -17.24 1.71 -4.62
N LEU A 406 -16.17 1.10 -5.12
CA LEU A 406 -14.79 1.27 -4.66
C LEU A 406 -14.16 2.47 -5.36
N VAL A 407 -14.57 3.69 -4.98
CA VAL A 407 -14.10 4.93 -5.62
C VAL A 407 -12.58 5.03 -5.52
N SER A 408 -11.93 4.99 -6.68
CA SER A 408 -10.49 5.15 -6.85
C SER A 408 -10.11 6.50 -7.47
N GLY A 409 -11.09 7.22 -8.02
CA GLY A 409 -10.91 8.52 -8.63
C GLY A 409 -12.22 9.19 -9.02
N TYR A 410 -12.15 10.46 -9.39
CA TYR A 410 -13.26 11.27 -9.86
C TYR A 410 -12.76 12.34 -10.84
N ALA A 411 -13.58 12.68 -11.83
CA ALA A 411 -13.30 13.78 -12.73
C ALA A 411 -14.59 14.51 -13.13
N LYS A 412 -14.55 15.84 -13.11
CA LYS A 412 -15.59 16.72 -13.66
C LYS A 412 -15.05 17.41 -14.91
N LEU A 413 -15.63 17.09 -16.06
CA LEU A 413 -15.26 17.63 -17.35
C LEU A 413 -16.47 18.31 -17.99
N SER A 414 -16.25 19.07 -19.07
CA SER A 414 -17.35 19.68 -19.84
C SER A 414 -18.30 18.64 -20.44
N SER A 415 -17.82 17.42 -20.71
CA SER A 415 -18.62 16.31 -21.22
C SER A 415 -19.45 15.60 -20.15
N GLY A 416 -19.19 15.83 -18.85
CA GLY A 416 -19.91 15.21 -17.76
C GLY A 416 -19.05 14.94 -16.52
N GLU A 417 -19.68 14.28 -15.54
CA GLU A 417 -19.05 13.83 -14.30
C GLU A 417 -18.83 12.32 -14.32
N TYR A 418 -17.62 11.92 -13.95
CA TYR A 418 -17.14 10.55 -14.03
C TYR A 418 -16.59 10.08 -12.69
N VAL A 419 -16.97 8.87 -12.30
CA VAL A 419 -16.45 8.16 -11.14
C VAL A 419 -15.64 6.97 -11.63
N PHE A 420 -14.46 6.76 -11.05
CA PHE A 420 -13.60 5.64 -11.39
C PHE A 420 -13.64 4.60 -10.27
N ASP A 421 -14.39 3.52 -10.48
CA ASP A 421 -14.42 2.37 -9.58
C ASP A 421 -13.21 1.45 -9.80
N TYR A 422 -12.68 0.92 -8.70
CA TYR A 422 -11.50 0.06 -8.76
C TYR A 422 -11.71 -1.23 -9.59
N ASN A 423 -12.91 -1.82 -9.59
CA ASN A 423 -13.17 -3.08 -10.28
C ASN A 423 -13.78 -2.86 -11.67
N SER A 424 -14.84 -2.06 -11.73
CA SER A 424 -15.66 -1.82 -12.91
C SER A 424 -15.08 -0.73 -13.82
N GLY A 425 -14.25 0.15 -13.28
CA GLY A 425 -13.63 1.24 -14.01
C GLY A 425 -14.51 2.49 -14.10
N ILE A 426 -14.49 3.19 -15.23
CA ILE A 426 -15.21 4.45 -15.42
C ILE A 426 -16.73 4.22 -15.43
N MET A 427 -17.43 5.09 -14.71
CA MET A 427 -18.88 5.18 -14.64
C MET A 427 -19.29 6.65 -14.75
N GLY A 428 -20.41 6.94 -15.41
CA GLY A 428 -21.03 8.26 -15.37
C GLY A 428 -21.82 8.43 -14.08
N VAL A 429 -21.79 9.63 -13.49
CA VAL A 429 -22.67 9.96 -12.35
C VAL A 429 -24.15 9.94 -12.79
N ASN A 430 -24.41 10.40 -14.02
CA ASN A 430 -25.74 10.37 -14.64
C ASN A 430 -25.80 9.31 -15.74
N ASN A 431 -26.96 8.66 -15.88
CA ASN A 431 -27.19 7.62 -16.90
C ASN A 431 -27.04 8.10 -18.36
N SER A 432 -27.08 9.41 -18.59
CA SER A 432 -26.92 10.04 -19.92
C SER A 432 -25.47 10.36 -20.28
N THR A 433 -24.52 10.18 -19.36
CA THR A 433 -23.11 10.52 -19.62
C THR A 433 -22.46 9.47 -20.52
N GLU A 434 -21.97 9.90 -21.69
CA GLU A 434 -21.20 9.03 -22.59
C GLU A 434 -19.84 8.69 -21.96
N LEU A 435 -19.49 7.40 -21.89
CA LEU A 435 -18.27 6.96 -21.25
C LEU A 435 -17.04 7.14 -22.15
N ILE A 436 -15.96 7.67 -21.56
CA ILE A 436 -14.67 7.81 -22.22
C ILE A 436 -14.05 6.42 -22.42
N LYS A 437 -13.95 5.98 -23.67
CA LYS A 437 -13.34 4.69 -24.01
C LYS A 437 -11.85 4.69 -23.65
N MET A 438 -11.40 3.58 -23.07
CA MET A 438 -9.98 3.37 -22.77
C MET A 438 -9.20 3.09 -24.06
N PRO A 439 -8.20 3.92 -24.43
CA PRO A 439 -7.37 3.68 -25.61
C PRO A 439 -6.45 2.48 -25.42
N THR A 440 -6.24 1.70 -26.48
CA THR A 440 -5.35 0.53 -26.45
C THR A 440 -3.89 0.87 -26.14
N ILE A 441 -3.44 2.10 -26.46
CA ILE A 441 -2.09 2.56 -26.13
C ILE A 441 -1.89 2.66 -24.61
N ILE A 442 -2.93 3.09 -23.88
CA ILE A 442 -2.91 3.22 -22.42
C ILE A 442 -3.03 1.85 -21.75
N GLU A 443 -3.94 1.01 -22.26
CA GLU A 443 -4.11 -0.37 -21.79
C GLU A 443 -2.78 -1.14 -21.85
N LYS A 444 -2.03 -1.02 -22.95
CA LYS A 444 -0.75 -1.70 -23.16
C LYS A 444 0.42 -1.06 -22.39
N SER A 445 0.32 0.23 -22.04
CA SER A 445 1.39 0.92 -21.31
C SER A 445 1.34 0.69 -19.80
N TYR A 446 0.15 0.56 -19.21
CA TYR A 446 0.02 0.43 -17.75
C TYR A 446 0.27 -1.01 -17.29
N ARG A 447 1.54 -1.34 -17.06
CA ARG A 447 1.97 -2.66 -16.60
C ARG A 447 1.74 -2.82 -15.08
N PHE A 448 1.97 -4.03 -14.56
CA PHE A 448 1.77 -4.32 -13.15
C PHE A 448 3.10 -4.24 -12.38
N PRO A 449 3.27 -3.33 -11.41
CA PRO A 449 4.55 -3.18 -10.69
C PRO A 449 4.99 -4.47 -9.98
N LEU A 450 6.29 -4.80 -10.01
CA LEU A 450 6.83 -5.97 -9.32
C LEU A 450 6.57 -5.92 -7.80
N TRP A 451 6.63 -4.74 -7.19
CA TRP A 451 6.31 -4.58 -5.76
C TRP A 451 4.86 -4.98 -5.47
N ASN A 452 3.91 -4.57 -6.32
CA ASN A 452 2.51 -4.96 -6.18
C ASN A 452 2.35 -6.47 -6.37
N LEU A 453 3.04 -7.08 -7.33
CA LEU A 453 3.03 -8.54 -7.49
C LEU A 453 3.58 -9.27 -6.27
N ALA A 454 4.70 -8.81 -5.72
CA ALA A 454 5.22 -9.35 -4.47
C ALA A 454 4.19 -9.25 -3.35
N GLN A 455 3.48 -8.13 -3.24
CA GLN A 455 2.38 -7.96 -2.29
C GLN A 455 1.21 -8.92 -2.55
N GLU A 456 0.79 -9.17 -3.79
CA GLU A 456 -0.27 -10.14 -4.11
C GLU A 456 0.08 -11.55 -3.63
N PHE A 457 1.33 -11.99 -3.85
CA PHE A 457 1.82 -13.27 -3.38
C PHE A 457 1.97 -13.30 -1.85
N HIS A 458 2.61 -12.30 -1.25
CA HIS A 458 2.88 -12.23 0.18
C HIS A 458 1.60 -12.21 1.02
N THR A 459 0.52 -11.65 0.45
CA THR A 459 -0.79 -11.55 1.11
C THR A 459 -1.73 -12.69 0.77
N GLY A 460 -1.27 -13.63 -0.08
CA GLY A 460 -2.06 -14.77 -0.56
C GLY A 460 -3.12 -14.42 -1.61
N ARG A 461 -3.35 -13.14 -1.92
CA ARG A 461 -4.38 -12.67 -2.86
C ARG A 461 -4.20 -13.21 -4.27
N TYR A 462 -2.97 -13.45 -4.70
CA TYR A 462 -2.70 -14.08 -6.00
C TYR A 462 -3.40 -15.45 -6.14
N PHE A 463 -3.53 -16.20 -5.04
CA PHE A 463 -4.17 -17.52 -5.03
C PHE A 463 -5.70 -17.48 -4.97
N SER A 464 -6.33 -16.29 -4.89
CA SER A 464 -7.79 -16.13 -4.91
C SER A 464 -8.41 -16.72 -6.18
N ALA A 465 -7.72 -16.66 -7.32
CA ALA A 465 -8.18 -17.25 -8.58
C ALA A 465 -8.35 -18.78 -8.51
N ILE A 466 -7.66 -19.45 -7.59
CA ILE A 466 -7.69 -20.91 -7.44
C ILE A 466 -8.52 -21.31 -6.21
N LEU A 467 -8.40 -20.56 -5.11
CA LEU A 467 -8.98 -20.92 -3.80
C LEU A 467 -10.26 -20.15 -3.46
N GLY A 468 -10.68 -19.18 -4.28
CA GLY A 468 -11.76 -18.26 -3.92
C GLY A 468 -11.46 -17.56 -2.59
N ASP A 469 -12.50 -17.25 -1.82
CA ASP A 469 -12.40 -16.52 -0.54
C ASP A 469 -11.54 -17.22 0.53
N PHE A 470 -11.29 -18.53 0.39
CA PHE A 470 -10.41 -19.28 1.30
C PHE A 470 -8.95 -18.83 1.23
N TYR A 471 -8.55 -18.05 0.22
CA TYR A 471 -7.19 -17.48 0.14
C TYR A 471 -6.81 -16.69 1.40
N ILE A 472 -7.79 -16.08 2.09
CA ILE A 472 -7.60 -15.28 3.30
C ILE A 472 -6.89 -16.09 4.41
N LEU A 473 -7.08 -17.41 4.43
CA LEU A 473 -6.50 -18.31 5.44
C LEU A 473 -5.05 -18.72 5.17
N ILE A 474 -4.50 -18.45 3.97
CA ILE A 474 -3.12 -18.83 3.62
C ILE A 474 -2.12 -18.19 4.58
N VAL A 475 -2.23 -16.87 4.82
CA VAL A 475 -1.30 -16.14 5.67
C VAL A 475 -1.40 -16.60 7.14
N PRO A 476 -2.59 -16.67 7.77
CA PRO A 476 -2.74 -17.21 9.11
C PRO A 476 -2.17 -18.62 9.28
N PHE A 477 -2.50 -19.56 8.38
CA PHE A 477 -2.02 -20.94 8.50
C PHE A 477 -0.51 -21.04 8.28
N THR A 478 0.04 -20.30 7.33
CA THR A 478 1.48 -20.27 7.09
C THR A 478 2.21 -19.68 8.29
N GLY A 479 1.72 -18.58 8.87
CA GLY A 479 2.32 -17.98 10.06
C GLY A 479 2.26 -18.89 11.29
N LEU A 480 1.13 -19.55 11.53
CA LEU A 480 0.99 -20.52 12.63
C LEU A 480 1.92 -21.72 12.43
N ALA A 481 2.03 -22.22 11.20
CA ALA A 481 2.97 -23.27 10.85
C ALA A 481 4.42 -22.83 11.07
N LEU A 482 4.78 -21.60 10.69
CA LEU A 482 6.13 -21.05 10.91
C LEU A 482 6.47 -20.99 12.40
N ALA A 483 5.55 -20.47 13.22
CA ALA A 483 5.73 -20.41 14.67
C ALA A 483 5.87 -21.83 15.26
N LEU A 484 4.97 -22.75 14.91
CA LEU A 484 5.01 -24.13 15.37
C LEU A 484 6.31 -24.84 14.98
N VAL A 485 6.73 -24.74 13.72
CA VAL A 485 7.96 -25.37 13.21
C VAL A 485 9.20 -24.79 13.92
N SER A 486 9.23 -23.48 14.16
CA SER A 486 10.33 -22.80 14.84
C SER A 486 10.43 -23.23 16.32
N ILE A 487 9.30 -23.23 17.04
CA ILE A 487 9.23 -23.67 18.45
C ILE A 487 9.62 -25.14 18.56
N THR A 488 8.99 -26.02 17.77
CA THR A 488 9.27 -27.47 17.80
C THR A 488 10.73 -27.76 17.42
N GLY A 489 11.30 -27.01 16.47
CA GLY A 489 12.71 -27.11 16.07
C GLY A 489 13.68 -26.69 17.18
N PHE A 490 13.41 -25.58 17.85
CA PHE A 490 14.19 -25.11 19.00
C PHE A 490 14.15 -26.09 20.16
N VAL A 491 12.97 -26.59 20.54
CA VAL A 491 12.81 -27.57 21.61
C VAL A 491 13.57 -28.87 21.29
N MET A 492 13.52 -29.33 20.03
CA MET A 492 14.29 -30.50 19.59
C MET A 492 15.80 -30.29 19.67
N TRP A 493 16.29 -29.07 19.40
CA TRP A 493 17.69 -28.71 19.58
C TRP A 493 18.07 -28.68 21.06
N PHE A 494 17.26 -28.05 21.91
CA PHE A 494 17.48 -27.95 23.35
C PHE A 494 17.58 -29.34 23.98
N ILE A 495 16.59 -30.20 23.75
CA ILE A 495 16.58 -31.59 24.22
C ILE A 495 17.88 -32.32 23.83
N ARG A 496 18.32 -32.19 22.57
CA ARG A 496 19.55 -32.84 22.09
C ARG A 496 20.82 -32.30 22.73
N ARG A 497 20.84 -31.04 23.14
CA ARG A 497 21.97 -30.42 23.83
C ARG A 497 22.01 -30.86 25.29
N SER A 498 20.86 -30.90 25.96
CA SER A 498 20.72 -31.34 27.35
C SER A 498 21.03 -32.82 27.57
N PHE A 499 20.91 -33.67 26.53
CA PHE A 499 21.33 -35.08 26.58
C PHE A 499 22.79 -35.31 26.13
N LYS A 500 23.52 -34.25 25.74
CA LYS A 500 24.94 -34.30 25.36
C LYS A 500 25.86 -33.60 26.37
N ALA A 501 25.29 -32.78 27.25
CA ALA A 501 25.89 -32.36 28.51
C ALA A 501 25.53 -33.41 29.56
#